data_AF-A0A8J8DPS5-F1
#
_entry.id   AF-A0A8J8DPS5-F1
#
_cell.length_a   1.000
_cell.length_b   1.000
_cell.length_c   1.000
_cell.angle_alpha   90.00
_cell.angle_beta   90.00
_cell.angle_gamma   90.00
#
_symmetry.space_group_name_H-M   'P 1'
#
loop_
_entity.id
_entity.type
_entity.pdbx_description
1 polymer ?
#
loop_
_entity_poly.entity_id
_entity_poly.type
_entity_poly.pdbx_seq_one_letter_code
_entity_poly.pdbx_strand_id
1 'polypeptide(L)'
;MINLKKLFRRKKGQGALEYLFMIAAALIIIFVVVRYISSSGQQATQQGDIASLQSQAELGKSALQAKNWWDDTYKVKFEESDSSYYLNITTSADQQVTVIDITESAYKDDLNNLYDDNEVIDTNLGSLYTNCMQGNATACKVLAALGGT
;
A
#
# COMPACT_ATOMS: atom_id res chain seq x y z
N MET A 1 -14.29 68.44 45.57
CA MET A 1 -14.58 67.71 44.32
C MET A 1 -13.32 67.00 43.85
N ILE A 2 -13.26 65.67 43.95
CA ILE A 2 -12.17 64.87 43.39
C ILE A 2 -12.65 64.27 42.08
N ASN A 3 -11.91 64.55 41.00
CA ASN A 3 -12.25 64.19 39.64
C ASN A 3 -11.73 62.77 39.34
N LEU A 4 -12.61 61.77 39.40
CA LEU A 4 -12.30 60.34 39.21
C LEU A 4 -11.93 59.94 37.76
N LYS A 5 -11.88 60.88 36.80
CA LYS A 5 -11.62 60.57 35.37
C LYS A 5 -10.22 60.04 35.04
N LYS A 6 -9.33 59.84 36.02
CA LYS A 6 -7.93 59.43 35.80
C LYS A 6 -7.60 57.96 36.12
N LEU A 7 -8.60 57.10 36.34
CA LEU A 7 -8.38 55.70 36.74
C LEU A 7 -8.29 54.68 35.58
N PHE A 8 -8.56 55.06 34.33
CA PHE A 8 -8.50 54.15 33.18
C PHE A 8 -7.42 54.49 32.14
N ARG A 9 -6.18 54.70 32.59
CA ARG A 9 -5.01 54.62 31.69
C ARG A 9 -3.93 53.72 32.28
N ARG A 10 -4.21 52.42 32.34
CA ARG A 10 -3.17 51.40 32.39
C ARG A 10 -3.06 50.74 31.01
N LYS A 11 -2.24 51.32 30.14
CA LYS A 11 -1.59 50.55 29.06
C LYS A 11 -0.58 49.60 29.74
N LYS A 12 -1.03 48.46 30.25
CA LYS A 12 -0.17 47.40 30.78
C LYS A 12 -0.66 46.08 30.18
N GLY A 13 -0.06 45.70 29.07
CA GLY A 13 -0.42 44.47 28.33
C GLY A 13 0.23 44.38 26.94
N GLN A 14 0.75 45.49 26.40
CA GLN A 14 1.27 45.53 25.04
C GLN A 14 2.50 44.61 24.83
N GLY A 15 3.39 44.50 25.83
CA GLY A 15 4.56 43.61 25.74
C GLY A 15 4.22 42.12 25.88
N ALA A 16 3.23 41.74 26.69
CA ALA A 16 2.85 40.33 26.88
C ALA A 16 2.17 39.74 25.63
N LEU A 17 1.49 40.60 24.85
CA LEU A 17 0.84 40.22 23.60
C LEU A 17 1.87 39.89 22.51
N GLU A 18 3.00 40.59 22.46
CA GLU A 18 4.10 40.30 21.52
C GLU A 18 4.75 38.93 21.81
N TYR A 19 4.97 38.60 23.09
CA TYR A 19 5.47 37.28 23.48
C TYR A 19 4.48 36.16 23.13
N LEU A 20 3.18 36.39 23.30
CA LEU A 20 2.15 35.43 22.88
C LEU A 20 2.14 35.20 21.37
N PHE A 21 2.33 36.25 20.57
CA PHE A 21 2.42 36.11 19.11
C PHE A 21 3.68 35.37 18.66
N MET A 22 4.83 35.61 19.32
CA MET A 22 6.06 34.88 19.01
C MET A 22 5.94 33.38 19.33
N ILE A 23 5.33 33.05 20.48
CA ILE A 23 5.08 31.65 20.86
C ILE A 23 4.07 31.01 19.89
N ALA A 24 2.99 31.70 19.55
CA ALA A 24 1.99 31.21 18.62
C ALA A 24 2.60 30.93 17.23
N ALA A 25 3.44 31.84 16.72
CA ALA A 25 4.14 31.64 15.45
C ALA A 25 5.07 30.43 15.49
N ALA A 26 5.83 30.24 16.58
CA ALA A 26 6.69 29.07 16.75
C ALA A 26 5.88 27.77 16.78
N LEU A 27 4.74 27.73 17.48
CA LEU A 27 3.87 26.55 17.52
C LEU A 27 3.24 26.24 16.15
N ILE A 28 2.86 27.25 15.38
CA ILE A 28 2.33 27.06 14.02
C ILE A 28 3.40 26.44 13.12
N ILE A 29 4.64 26.93 13.17
CA ILE A 29 5.74 26.38 12.37
C ILE A 29 5.98 24.91 12.73
N ILE A 30 6.06 24.58 14.03
CA ILE A 30 6.23 23.18 14.48
C ILE A 30 5.09 22.31 13.96
N PHE A 31 3.83 22.78 14.07
CA PHE A 31 2.67 22.03 13.59
C PHE A 31 2.73 21.74 12.09
N VAL A 32 3.09 22.73 11.27
CA VAL A 32 3.24 22.55 9.81
C VAL A 32 4.34 21.55 9.48
N VAL A 33 5.49 21.64 10.15
CA VAL A 33 6.61 20.72 9.94
C VAL A 33 6.24 19.29 10.32
N VAL A 34 5.62 19.08 11.49
CA VAL A 34 5.17 17.75 11.92
C VAL A 34 4.15 17.18 10.93
N ARG A 35 3.18 18.00 10.48
CA ARG A 35 2.19 17.57 9.49
C ARG A 35 2.84 17.15 8.17
N TYR A 36 3.83 17.91 7.69
CA TYR A 36 4.55 17.63 6.46
C TYR A 36 5.43 16.37 6.56
N ILE A 37 6.12 16.19 7.69
CA ILE A 37 6.93 14.99 7.94
C ILE A 37 6.02 13.75 8.00
N SER A 38 4.90 13.84 8.72
CA SER A 38 3.95 12.72 8.82
C SER A 38 3.35 12.35 7.47
N SER A 39 2.97 13.34 6.64
CA SER A 39 2.44 13.05 5.29
C SER A 39 3.51 12.47 4.36
N SER A 40 4.73 13.01 4.41
CA SER A 40 5.84 12.52 3.59
C SER A 40 6.29 11.12 4.01
N GLY A 41 6.27 10.84 5.32
CA GLY A 41 6.54 9.51 5.88
C GLY A 41 5.52 8.48 5.42
N GLN A 42 4.23 8.80 5.44
CA GLN A 42 3.17 7.91 4.95
C GLN A 42 3.34 7.57 3.46
N GLN A 43 3.72 8.56 2.63
CA GLN A 43 3.99 8.33 1.21
C GLN A 43 5.23 7.46 0.97
N ALA A 44 6.30 7.69 1.75
CA ALA A 44 7.52 6.88 1.67
C ALA A 44 7.28 5.43 2.11
N THR A 45 6.46 5.19 3.14
CA THR A 45 6.07 3.84 3.57
C THR A 45 5.31 3.12 2.45
N GLN A 46 4.29 3.76 1.86
CA GLN A 46 3.51 3.15 0.76
C GLN A 46 4.40 2.82 -0.45
N GLN A 47 5.35 3.69 -0.79
CA GLN A 47 6.27 3.44 -1.90
C GLN A 47 7.27 2.32 -1.59
N GLY A 48 7.73 2.22 -0.34
CA GLY A 48 8.59 1.12 0.13
C GLY A 48 7.88 -0.23 0.11
N ASP A 49 6.61 -0.27 0.51
CA ASP A 49 5.80 -1.50 0.51
C ASP A 49 5.60 -2.01 -0.93
N ILE A 50 5.30 -1.12 -1.88
CA ILE A 50 5.17 -1.49 -3.30
C ILE A 50 6.50 -1.99 -3.86
N ALA A 51 7.62 -1.34 -3.56
CA ALA A 51 8.94 -1.79 -4.03
C ALA A 51 9.31 -3.18 -3.48
N SER A 52 8.98 -3.46 -2.21
CA SER A 52 9.14 -4.79 -1.61
C SER A 52 8.28 -5.84 -2.34
N LEU A 53 7.01 -5.52 -2.60
CA LEU A 53 6.11 -6.39 -3.33
C LEU A 53 6.59 -6.66 -4.77
N GLN A 54 7.11 -5.64 -5.47
CA GLN A 54 7.69 -5.80 -6.80
C GLN A 54 8.91 -6.72 -6.78
N SER A 55 9.79 -6.58 -5.77
CA SER A 55 10.93 -7.50 -5.61
C SER A 55 10.48 -8.94 -5.40
N GLN A 56 9.42 -9.18 -4.63
CA GLN A 56 8.87 -10.52 -4.43
C GLN A 56 8.21 -11.07 -5.71
N ALA A 57 7.52 -10.21 -6.46
CA ALA A 57 6.94 -10.58 -7.75
C ALA A 57 8.01 -10.99 -8.78
N GLU A 58 9.16 -10.32 -8.81
CA GLU A 58 10.31 -10.70 -9.66
C GLU A 58 10.88 -12.07 -9.30
N LEU A 59 10.98 -12.36 -8.00
CA LEU A 59 11.40 -13.67 -7.52
C LEU A 59 10.39 -14.75 -7.93
N GLY A 60 9.09 -14.46 -7.79
CA GLY A 60 8.03 -15.38 -8.21
C GLY A 60 8.05 -15.66 -9.70
N LYS A 61 8.19 -14.63 -10.53
CA LYS A 61 8.38 -14.78 -11.98
C LYS A 61 9.59 -15.65 -12.30
N SER A 62 10.73 -15.37 -11.66
CA SER A 62 11.97 -16.12 -11.88
C SER A 62 11.81 -17.60 -11.48
N ALA A 63 11.12 -17.88 -10.38
CA ALA A 63 10.83 -19.25 -9.92
C ALA A 63 9.93 -20.01 -10.90
N LEU A 64 8.89 -19.35 -11.44
CA LEU A 64 8.02 -19.94 -12.47
C LEU A 64 8.77 -20.19 -13.78
N GLN A 65 9.61 -19.25 -14.21
CA GLN A 65 10.45 -19.39 -15.40
C GLN A 65 11.43 -20.55 -15.26
N ALA A 66 12.06 -20.72 -14.10
CA ALA A 66 12.97 -21.83 -13.84
C ALA A 66 12.27 -23.21 -13.94
N LYS A 67 10.96 -23.27 -13.64
CA LYS A 67 10.14 -24.48 -13.76
C LYS A 67 9.44 -24.62 -15.12
N ASN A 68 9.66 -23.70 -16.06
CA ASN A 68 8.94 -23.59 -17.34
C ASN A 68 7.40 -23.45 -17.17
N TRP A 69 6.96 -22.83 -16.09
CA TRP A 69 5.55 -22.55 -15.81
C TRP A 69 5.14 -21.12 -16.15
N TRP A 70 6.10 -20.30 -16.60
CA TRP A 70 5.85 -18.94 -17.03
C TRP A 70 5.65 -18.86 -18.55
N ASP A 71 4.52 -18.30 -18.96
CA ASP A 71 4.30 -17.76 -20.29
C ASP A 71 3.38 -16.55 -20.13
N ASP A 72 3.66 -15.47 -20.86
CA ASP A 72 2.93 -14.21 -20.73
C ASP A 72 1.44 -14.36 -21.08
N THR A 73 1.06 -15.41 -21.82
CA THR A 73 -0.30 -15.73 -22.24
C THR A 73 -1.05 -16.67 -21.30
N TYR A 74 -0.36 -17.28 -20.33
CA TYR A 74 -1.00 -18.15 -19.35
C TYR A 74 -1.83 -17.35 -18.38
N LYS A 75 -2.96 -17.91 -17.97
CA LYS A 75 -3.92 -17.33 -17.05
C LYS A 75 -3.66 -17.87 -15.66
N VAL A 76 -3.94 -17.06 -14.65
CA VAL A 76 -3.97 -17.49 -13.25
C VAL A 76 -5.44 -17.59 -12.84
N LYS A 77 -5.80 -18.58 -12.04
CA LYS A 77 -7.14 -18.69 -11.46
C LYS A 77 -6.98 -19.00 -9.98
N PHE A 78 -7.75 -18.30 -9.16
CA PHE A 78 -7.86 -18.61 -7.75
C PHE A 78 -8.94 -19.66 -7.57
N GLU A 79 -8.63 -20.72 -6.82
CA GLU A 79 -9.54 -21.81 -6.52
C GLU A 79 -9.50 -22.09 -5.02
N GLU A 80 -10.66 -22.21 -4.40
CA GLU A 80 -10.82 -22.64 -3.01
C GLU A 80 -11.42 -24.05 -2.99
N SER A 81 -10.83 -24.95 -2.19
CA SER A 81 -11.37 -26.29 -1.96
C SER A 81 -11.12 -26.71 -0.51
N ASP A 82 -12.20 -27.02 0.21
CA ASP A 82 -12.17 -27.57 1.57
C ASP A 82 -11.23 -26.82 2.54
N SER A 83 -11.28 -25.48 2.55
CA SER A 83 -10.41 -24.58 3.35
C SER A 83 -8.95 -24.47 2.90
N SER A 84 -8.61 -25.04 1.75
CA SER A 84 -7.32 -24.88 1.09
C SER A 84 -7.46 -23.92 -0.09
N TYR A 85 -6.43 -23.12 -0.32
CA TYR A 85 -6.42 -22.09 -1.35
C TYR A 85 -5.35 -22.35 -2.38
N TYR A 86 -5.72 -22.24 -3.65
CA TYR A 86 -4.87 -22.62 -4.76
C TYR A 86 -4.84 -21.53 -5.82
N LEU A 87 -3.66 -21.33 -6.41
CA LEU A 87 -3.50 -20.62 -7.66
C LEU A 87 -3.22 -21.62 -8.76
N ASN A 88 -4.16 -21.75 -9.68
CA ASN A 88 -4.07 -22.59 -10.86
C ASN A 88 -3.54 -21.76 -12.03
N ILE A 89 -2.41 -22.17 -12.61
CA ILE A 89 -1.91 -21.57 -13.84
C ILE A 89 -2.41 -22.44 -15.00
N THR A 90 -3.16 -21.84 -15.91
CA THR A 90 -3.69 -22.50 -17.11
C THR A 90 -3.17 -21.85 -18.38
N THR A 91 -3.07 -22.62 -19.46
CA THR A 91 -2.84 -22.06 -20.80
C THR A 91 -4.05 -21.23 -21.25
N SER A 92 -3.92 -20.50 -22.35
CA SER A 92 -5.04 -19.77 -22.95
C SER A 92 -6.18 -20.69 -23.45
N ALA A 93 -5.94 -21.99 -23.57
CA ALA A 93 -6.93 -23.02 -23.90
C ALA A 93 -7.49 -23.73 -22.64
N ASP A 94 -7.30 -23.13 -21.46
CA ASP A 94 -7.72 -23.66 -20.15
C ASP A 94 -7.12 -25.03 -19.78
N GLN A 95 -5.97 -25.38 -20.37
CA GLN A 95 -5.22 -26.56 -19.95
C GLN A 95 -4.38 -26.23 -18.72
N GLN A 96 -4.52 -27.00 -17.65
CA GLN A 96 -3.76 -26.85 -16.42
C GLN A 96 -2.25 -27.06 -16.67
N VAL A 97 -1.45 -26.08 -16.28
CA VAL A 97 0.02 -26.13 -16.29
C VAL A 97 0.52 -26.57 -14.92
N THR A 98 0.03 -25.91 -13.87
CA THR A 98 0.41 -26.21 -12.48
C THR A 98 -0.62 -25.67 -11.50
N VAL A 99 -0.62 -26.20 -10.29
CA VAL A 99 -1.39 -25.69 -9.16
C VAL A 99 -0.44 -25.42 -8.01
N ILE A 100 -0.56 -24.23 -7.45
CA ILE A 100 0.26 -23.76 -6.33
C ILE A 100 -0.63 -23.60 -5.12
N ASP A 101 -0.31 -24.33 -4.05
CA ASP A 101 -0.95 -24.18 -2.75
C ASP A 101 -0.47 -22.87 -2.10
N ILE A 102 -1.42 -22.00 -1.78
CA ILE A 102 -1.19 -20.70 -1.15
C ILE A 102 -1.86 -20.62 0.23
N THR A 103 -2.26 -21.76 0.81
CA THR A 103 -2.95 -21.81 2.11
C THR A 103 -2.12 -21.19 3.24
N GLU A 104 -0.80 -21.31 3.18
CA GLU A 104 0.14 -20.72 4.14
C GLU A 104 0.75 -19.38 3.65
N SER A 105 0.28 -18.86 2.52
CA SER A 105 0.79 -17.60 1.98
C SER A 105 0.37 -16.42 2.85
N ALA A 106 1.29 -15.48 3.08
CA ALA A 106 1.01 -14.21 3.76
C ALA A 106 -0.05 -13.36 3.02
N TYR A 107 -0.31 -13.67 1.74
CA TYR A 107 -1.26 -12.95 0.89
C TYR A 107 -2.60 -13.67 0.72
N LYS A 108 -2.83 -14.80 1.40
CA LYS A 108 -4.05 -15.61 1.24
C LYS A 108 -5.33 -14.78 1.42
N ASP A 109 -5.44 -14.05 2.53
CA ASP A 109 -6.66 -13.30 2.85
C ASP A 109 -6.89 -12.15 1.85
N ASP A 110 -5.80 -11.50 1.42
CA ASP A 110 -5.84 -10.47 0.38
C ASP A 110 -6.36 -11.06 -0.95
N LEU A 111 -5.91 -12.27 -1.31
CA LEU A 111 -6.30 -12.94 -2.54
C LEU A 111 -7.74 -13.45 -2.50
N ASN A 112 -8.18 -13.97 -1.35
CA ASN A 112 -9.54 -14.44 -1.16
C ASN A 112 -10.56 -13.30 -1.32
N ASN A 113 -10.26 -12.13 -0.76
CA ASN A 113 -11.15 -10.96 -0.86
C ASN A 113 -11.33 -10.47 -2.31
N LEU A 114 -10.31 -10.63 -3.17
CA LEU A 114 -10.42 -10.26 -4.59
C LEU A 114 -11.33 -11.21 -5.37
N TYR A 115 -11.29 -12.49 -5.02
CA TYR A 115 -12.13 -13.50 -5.64
C TYR A 115 -13.62 -13.28 -5.33
N ASP A 116 -13.94 -12.95 -4.07
CA ASP A 116 -15.32 -12.72 -3.62
C ASP A 116 -15.97 -11.48 -4.26
N ASP A 117 -15.18 -10.47 -4.67
CA ASP A 117 -15.68 -9.28 -5.37
C ASP A 117 -16.01 -9.53 -6.86
N ASN A 118 -16.01 -10.78 -7.34
CA ASN A 118 -16.11 -11.19 -8.75
C ASN A 118 -15.01 -10.62 -9.65
N GLU A 119 -13.94 -10.08 -9.08
CA GLU A 119 -12.72 -9.76 -9.81
C GLU A 119 -11.92 -11.06 -9.94
N VAL A 120 -12.47 -11.98 -10.74
CA VAL A 120 -11.75 -13.18 -11.16
C VAL A 120 -10.40 -12.70 -11.66
N ILE A 121 -9.30 -13.20 -11.08
CA ILE A 121 -7.94 -12.91 -11.54
C ILE A 121 -7.70 -13.65 -12.88
N ASP A 122 -8.67 -13.64 -13.81
CA ASP A 122 -8.53 -14.15 -15.18
C ASP A 122 -7.73 -13.14 -16.01
N THR A 123 -6.55 -12.83 -15.51
CA THR A 123 -5.57 -11.99 -16.14
C THR A 123 -4.39 -12.88 -16.50
N ASN A 124 -3.86 -12.62 -17.68
CA ASN A 124 -2.68 -13.29 -18.17
C ASN A 124 -1.42 -12.86 -17.38
N LEU A 125 -0.49 -13.78 -17.13
CA LEU A 125 0.70 -13.58 -16.31
C LEU A 125 1.51 -12.35 -16.77
N GLY A 126 1.58 -12.10 -18.08
CA GLY A 126 2.26 -10.92 -18.63
C GLY A 126 1.62 -9.60 -18.20
N SER A 127 0.28 -9.50 -18.23
CA SER A 127 -0.40 -8.29 -17.78
C SER A 127 -0.38 -8.17 -16.26
N LEU A 128 -0.46 -9.28 -15.54
CA LEU A 128 -0.32 -9.30 -14.08
C LEU A 128 1.04 -8.73 -13.66
N TYR A 129 2.10 -9.16 -14.33
CA TYR A 129 3.46 -8.65 -14.12
C TYR A 129 3.58 -7.17 -14.49
N THR A 130 3.05 -6.78 -15.65
CA THR A 130 3.07 -5.38 -16.08
C THR A 130 2.33 -4.48 -15.08
N ASN A 131 1.16 -4.90 -14.61
CA ASN A 131 0.37 -4.16 -13.62
C ASN A 131 1.12 -4.04 -12.29
N CYS A 132 1.78 -5.11 -11.85
CA CYS A 132 2.63 -5.07 -10.65
C CYS A 132 3.77 -4.06 -10.82
N MET A 133 4.47 -4.07 -11.95
CA MET A 133 5.56 -3.13 -12.23
C MET A 133 5.07 -1.67 -12.37
N GLN A 134 3.79 -1.46 -12.70
CA GLN A 134 3.15 -0.15 -12.68
C GLN A 134 2.70 0.30 -11.29
N GLY A 135 2.90 -0.51 -10.26
CA GLY A 135 2.60 -0.18 -8.86
C GLY A 135 1.24 -0.70 -8.37
N ASN A 136 0.58 -1.59 -9.11
CA ASN A 136 -0.62 -2.26 -8.62
C ASN A 136 -0.23 -3.31 -7.57
N ALA A 137 -0.46 -2.97 -6.30
CA ALA A 137 -0.12 -3.82 -5.15
C ALA A 137 -0.82 -5.19 -5.22
N THR A 138 -2.07 -5.24 -5.67
CA THR A 138 -2.86 -6.46 -5.83
C THR A 138 -2.18 -7.43 -6.78
N ALA A 139 -1.82 -6.95 -7.98
CA ALA A 139 -1.14 -7.76 -8.97
C ALA A 139 0.22 -8.28 -8.47
N CYS A 140 0.95 -7.48 -7.69
CA CYS A 140 2.20 -7.91 -7.08
C CYS A 140 1.99 -8.99 -6.01
N LYS A 141 0.95 -8.89 -5.18
CA LYS A 141 0.64 -9.90 -4.16
C LYS A 141 0.33 -11.25 -4.79
N VAL A 142 -0.41 -11.28 -5.92
CA VAL A 142 -0.65 -12.52 -6.68
C VAL A 142 0.67 -13.14 -7.13
N LEU A 143 1.55 -12.36 -7.77
CA LEU A 143 2.85 -12.85 -8.26
C LEU A 143 3.78 -13.28 -7.13
N ALA A 144 3.78 -12.55 -6.02
CA ALA A 144 4.54 -12.91 -4.83
C ALA A 144 4.05 -14.24 -4.23
N ALA A 145 2.73 -14.46 -4.19
CA ALA A 145 2.16 -15.73 -3.73
C ALA A 145 2.53 -16.90 -4.66
N LEU A 146 2.56 -16.69 -5.98
CA LEU A 146 3.03 -17.70 -6.94
C LEU A 146 4.51 -18.06 -6.76
N GLY A 147 5.31 -17.15 -6.20
CA GLY A 147 6.72 -17.37 -5.91
C GLY A 147 7.03 -18.05 -4.58
N GLY A 148 6.05 -18.14 -3.68
CA GLY A 148 6.23 -18.59 -2.30
C GLY A 148 6.27 -20.11 -2.08
N THR A 149 6.56 -20.90 -3.12
CA THR A 149 6.70 -22.37 -3.01
C THR A 149 8.04 -22.80 -2.44
#